data_AF-A0A1G7J0S6-F1
#
_entry.id   AF-A0A1G7J0S6-F1
#
_cell.length_a   1.000
_cell.length_b   1.000
_cell.length_c   1.000
_cell.angle_alpha   90.00
_cell.angle_beta   90.00
_cell.angle_gamma   90.00
#
_symmetry.space_group_name_H-M   'P 1'
#
loop_
_entity.id
_entity.type
_entity.pdbx_description
1 polymer ?
#
loop_
_entity_poly.entity_id
_entity_poly.type
_entity_poly.pdbx_seq_one_letter_code
_entity_poly.pdbx_strand_id
1 'polypeptide(L)'
;MRLVQWILLLVSLGAGALGVYLYYAYPFLALPSPWGLLPLYYLLPGAYLLGLLVGGLWALALWLGGMGERRRLLREVRRLQGEVKALRQARLEEIPRIPDREPEEPS
;
A
#
# COMPACT_ATOMS: atom_id res chain seq x y z
N MET A 1 7.45 -7.07 -3.24
CA MET A 1 7.70 -5.78 -2.54
C MET A 1 9.14 -5.29 -2.68
N ARG A 2 10.17 -6.15 -2.57
CA ARG A 2 11.58 -5.73 -2.73
C ARG A 2 11.91 -5.12 -4.11
N LEU A 3 11.33 -5.64 -5.20
CA LEU A 3 11.61 -5.14 -6.56
C LEU A 3 11.25 -3.66 -6.71
N VAL A 4 10.07 -3.24 -6.21
CA VAL A 4 9.63 -1.84 -6.26
C VAL A 4 10.57 -0.94 -5.45
N GLN A 5 11.01 -1.41 -4.28
CA GLN A 5 11.99 -0.68 -3.46
C GLN A 5 13.33 -0.53 -4.17
N TRP A 6 13.83 -1.59 -4.83
CA TRP A 6 15.05 -1.54 -5.62
C TRP A 6 14.94 -0.62 -6.83
N ILE A 7 13.81 -0.65 -7.53
CA ILE A 7 13.54 0.25 -8.66
C ILE A 7 13.52 1.70 -8.17
N LEU A 8 12.78 2.00 -7.10
CA LEU A 8 12.75 3.35 -6.52
C LEU A 8 14.14 3.81 -6.08
N LEU A 9 14.94 2.93 -5.49
CA LEU A 9 16.31 3.24 -5.09
C LEU A 9 17.17 3.56 -6.32
N LEU A 10 17.15 2.71 -7.35
CA LEU A 10 17.91 2.91 -8.59
C LEU A 10 17.49 4.18 -9.32
N VAL A 11 16.19 4.46 -9.39
CA VAL A 11 15.66 5.67 -10.03
C VAL A 11 16.04 6.91 -9.23
N SER A 12 15.95 6.87 -7.89
CA SER A 12 16.39 7.98 -7.02
C SER A 12 17.88 8.26 -7.18
N LEU A 13 18.68 7.19 -7.18
CA LEU A 13 20.13 7.28 -7.34
C LEU A 13 20.50 7.82 -8.72
N GLY A 14 19.82 7.34 -9.77
CA GLY A 14 19.99 7.82 -11.14
C GLY A 14 19.62 9.29 -11.27
N ALA A 15 18.46 9.71 -10.75
CA ALA A 15 18.01 11.10 -10.79
C ALA A 15 18.97 12.03 -10.02
N GLY A 16 19.42 11.60 -8.84
CA GLY A 16 20.40 12.34 -8.05
C GLY A 16 21.76 12.44 -8.73
N ALA A 17 22.29 11.32 -9.24
CA ALA A 17 23.57 11.28 -9.94
C ALA A 17 23.55 12.12 -11.21
N LEU A 18 22.46 12.07 -11.99
CA LEU A 18 22.32 12.92 -13.19
C LEU A 18 22.23 14.41 -12.82
N GLY A 19 21.52 14.75 -11.74
CA GLY A 19 21.42 16.12 -11.25
C GLY A 19 22.79 16.67 -10.82
N VAL A 20 23.55 15.89 -10.05
CA VAL A 20 24.92 16.24 -9.63
C VAL A 20 25.85 16.34 -10.84
N TYR A 21 25.77 15.39 -11.78
CA TYR A 21 26.55 15.43 -13.01
C TYR A 21 26.27 16.69 -13.82
N LEU A 22 25.00 17.02 -14.03
CA LEU A 22 24.59 18.24 -14.75
C LEU A 22 25.06 19.51 -14.03
N TYR A 23 25.00 19.52 -12.70
CA TYR A 23 25.48 20.65 -11.89
C TYR A 23 26.97 20.91 -12.09
N TYR A 24 27.81 19.86 -12.11
CA TYR A 24 29.26 20.01 -12.29
C TYR A 24 29.68 20.17 -13.76
N ALA A 25 29.08 19.42 -14.68
CA ALA A 25 29.48 19.41 -16.08
C ALA A 25 28.92 20.60 -16.86
N TYR A 26 27.70 21.05 -16.53
CA TYR A 26 26.95 22.04 -17.30
C TYR A 26 26.19 23.03 -16.40
N PRO A 27 26.88 23.79 -15.53
CA PRO A 27 26.22 24.70 -14.59
C PRO A 27 25.49 25.87 -15.28
N PHE A 28 25.88 26.20 -16.51
CA PHE A 28 25.33 27.28 -17.32
C PHE A 28 24.16 26.85 -18.20
N LEU A 29 23.83 25.54 -18.27
CA LEU A 29 22.65 25.09 -19.01
C LEU A 29 21.39 25.51 -18.24
N ALA A 30 20.71 26.52 -18.78
CA ALA A 30 19.44 27.00 -18.27
C ALA A 30 18.38 26.98 -19.37
N LEU A 31 17.17 26.52 -19.03
CA LEU A 31 16.03 26.61 -19.92
C LEU A 31 15.35 27.97 -19.77
N PRO A 32 14.95 28.62 -20.88
CA PRO A 32 14.06 29.75 -20.80
C PRO A 32 12.70 29.26 -20.26
N SER A 33 12.31 29.78 -19.10
CA SER A 33 11.00 29.52 -18.49
C SER A 33 10.25 30.83 -18.29
N PRO A 34 8.92 30.80 -18.11
CA PRO A 34 8.13 32.03 -17.90
C PRO A 34 8.49 32.76 -16.59
N TRP A 35 9.26 32.11 -15.71
CA TRP A 35 9.63 32.57 -14.38
C TRP A 35 11.12 32.98 -14.33
N GLY A 36 11.79 32.98 -15.49
CA GLY A 36 13.22 33.25 -15.63
C GLY A 36 14.01 32.07 -16.16
N LEU A 37 15.34 32.20 -16.19
CA LEU A 37 16.25 31.14 -16.58
C LEU A 37 16.27 30.07 -15.49
N LEU A 38 15.74 28.89 -15.80
CA LEU A 38 15.68 27.78 -14.87
C LEU A 38 16.87 26.84 -15.10
N PRO A 39 17.77 26.65 -14.13
CA PRO A 39 18.91 25.78 -14.33
C PRO A 39 18.46 24.34 -14.57
N LEU A 40 18.99 23.72 -15.64
CA LEU A 40 18.56 22.39 -16.08
C LEU A 40 18.84 21.31 -15.03
N TYR A 41 19.88 21.48 -14.22
CA TYR A 41 20.21 20.55 -13.14
C TYR A 41 19.13 20.46 -12.05
N TYR A 42 18.22 21.44 -11.94
CA TYR A 42 17.06 21.37 -11.05
C TYR A 42 15.85 20.66 -11.66
N LEU A 43 15.76 20.59 -13.00
CA LEU A 43 14.57 20.06 -13.67
C LEU A 43 14.35 18.58 -13.33
N LEU A 44 15.41 17.77 -13.46
CA LEU A 44 15.32 16.33 -13.31
C LEU A 44 15.03 15.90 -11.86
N PRO A 45 15.81 16.34 -10.84
CA PRO A 45 15.50 16.02 -9.45
C PRO A 45 14.18 16.67 -8.99
N GLY A 46 13.85 17.88 -9.48
CA GLY A 46 12.60 18.55 -9.18
C GLY A 46 11.37 17.78 -9.70
N ALA A 47 11.41 17.35 -10.96
CA ALA A 47 10.34 16.53 -11.55
C ALA A 47 10.20 15.18 -10.83
N TYR A 48 11.32 14.55 -10.45
CA TYR A 48 11.30 13.31 -9.68
C TYR A 48 10.62 13.48 -8.32
N LEU A 49 10.97 14.53 -7.56
CA LEU A 49 10.37 14.83 -6.27
C LEU A 49 8.87 15.12 -6.39
N LEU A 50 8.46 15.87 -7.42
CA LEU A 50 7.05 16.14 -7.69
C LEU A 50 6.28 14.85 -8.00
N GLY A 51 6.83 13.98 -8.84
CA GLY A 51 6.24 12.66 -9.12
C GLY A 51 6.09 11.80 -7.87
N LEU A 52 7.12 11.78 -7.00
CA LEU A 52 7.07 11.07 -5.72
C LEU A 52 6.01 11.63 -4.78
N LEU A 53 5.88 12.96 -4.71
CA LEU A 53 4.86 13.63 -3.90
C LEU A 53 3.46 13.26 -4.37
N VAL A 54 3.17 13.44 -5.67
CA VAL A 54 1.85 13.14 -6.25
C VAL A 54 1.53 11.65 -6.10
N GLY A 55 2.46 10.78 -6.43
CA GLY A 55 2.29 9.33 -6.28
C GLY A 55 2.11 8.90 -4.82
N GLY A 56 2.87 9.51 -3.90
CA GLY A 56 2.76 9.26 -2.47
C GLY A 56 1.42 9.72 -1.88
N LEU A 57 0.95 10.91 -2.25
CA LEU A 57 -0.37 11.41 -1.89
C LEU A 57 -1.50 10.51 -2.42
N TRP A 58 -1.37 10.04 -3.66
CA TRP A 58 -2.36 9.15 -4.26
C TRP A 58 -2.39 7.77 -3.58
N ALA A 59 -1.20 7.19 -3.33
CA ALA A 59 -1.08 5.94 -2.56
C ALA A 59 -1.64 6.09 -1.14
N LEU A 60 -1.39 7.23 -0.49
CA LEU A 60 -1.94 7.53 0.83
C LEU A 60 -3.47 7.64 0.80
N ALA A 61 -4.03 8.33 -0.19
CA ALA A 61 -5.47 8.47 -0.37
C ALA A 61 -6.14 7.09 -0.58
N LEU A 62 -5.56 6.25 -1.44
CA LEU A 62 -6.03 4.87 -1.65
C LEU A 62 -5.93 4.03 -0.40
N TRP A 63 -4.83 4.15 0.35
CA TRP A 63 -4.64 3.43 1.60
C TRP A 63 -5.68 3.82 2.65
N LEU A 64 -5.94 5.13 2.81
CA LEU A 64 -6.97 5.64 3.72
C LEU A 64 -8.37 5.16 3.33
N GLY A 65 -8.71 5.19 2.03
CA GLY A 65 -9.96 4.64 1.51
C GLY A 65 -10.08 3.14 1.80
N GLY A 66 -9.07 2.36 1.43
CA GLY A 66 -9.05 0.91 1.65
C GLY A 66 -9.09 0.51 3.13
N MET A 67 -8.56 1.34 4.04
CA MET A 67 -8.66 1.11 5.48
C MET A 67 -10.12 1.19 5.97
N GLY A 68 -10.93 2.04 5.35
CA GLY A 68 -12.37 2.16 5.58
C GLY A 68 -13.13 0.90 5.19
N GLU A 69 -12.97 0.45 3.93
CA GLU A 69 -13.53 -0.81 3.43
C GLU A 69 -13.13 -2.01 4.30
N ARG A 70 -11.85 -2.09 4.70
CA ARG A 70 -11.34 -3.20 5.49
C ARG A 70 -11.99 -3.27 6.88
N ARG A 71 -12.26 -2.12 7.50
CA ARG A 71 -12.99 -2.03 8.78
C ARG A 71 -14.48 -2.36 8.64
N ARG A 72 -15.07 -2.12 7.48
CA ARG A 72 -16.46 -2.49 7.18
C ARG A 72 -16.58 -4.00 6.97
N LEU A 73 -15.71 -4.57 6.14
CA LEU A 73 -15.63 -6.01 5.90
C LEU A 73 -15.37 -6.81 7.18
N LEU A 74 -14.47 -6.32 8.05
CA LEU A 74 -14.23 -6.97 9.36
C LEU A 74 -15.46 -6.96 10.27
N ARG A 75 -16.30 -5.91 10.20
CA ARG A 75 -17.55 -5.84 10.96
C ARG A 75 -18.60 -6.81 10.40
N GLU A 76 -18.72 -6.89 9.09
CA GLU A 76 -19.61 -7.85 8.42
C GLU A 76 -19.19 -9.30 8.70
N VAL A 77 -17.89 -9.62 8.65
CA VAL A 77 -17.36 -10.95 9.02
C VAL A 77 -17.67 -11.30 10.47
N ARG A 78 -17.51 -10.37 11.41
CA ARG A 78 -17.84 -10.60 12.83
C ARG A 78 -19.33 -10.84 13.03
N ARG A 79 -20.19 -10.10 12.31
CA ARG A 79 -21.64 -10.29 12.35
C ARG A 79 -22.03 -11.66 11.81
N LEU A 80 -21.50 -12.05 10.64
CA LEU A 80 -21.74 -13.35 10.03
C LEU A 80 -21.24 -14.50 10.91
N GLN A 81 -20.09 -14.34 11.58
CA GLN A 81 -19.63 -15.31 12.58
C GLN A 81 -20.58 -15.44 13.78
N GLY A 82 -21.17 -14.33 14.23
CA GLY A 82 -22.18 -14.32 15.29
C GLY A 82 -23.46 -15.06 14.87
N GLU A 83 -23.95 -14.82 13.66
CA GLU A 83 -25.12 -15.49 13.09
C GLU A 83 -24.87 -17.00 12.89
N VAL A 84 -23.71 -17.38 12.36
CA VAL A 84 -23.32 -18.79 12.24
C VAL A 84 -23.19 -19.46 13.61
N LYS A 85 -22.64 -18.77 14.62
CA LYS A 85 -22.54 -19.31 15.98
C LYS A 85 -23.91 -19.51 16.62
N ALA A 86 -24.83 -18.56 16.44
CA ALA A 86 -26.21 -18.67 16.91
C ALA A 86 -26.97 -19.81 16.22
N LEU A 87 -26.83 -19.94 14.89
CA LEU A 87 -27.42 -21.05 14.13
C LEU A 87 -26.85 -22.40 14.53
N ARG A 88 -25.54 -22.48 14.80
CA ARG A 88 -24.89 -23.71 15.28
C ARG A 88 -25.37 -24.10 16.68
N GLN A 89 -25.62 -23.11 17.54
CA GLN A 89 -26.14 -23.31 18.90
C GLN A 89 -27.62 -23.75 18.89
N ALA A 90 -28.45 -23.12 18.06
CA ALA A 90 -29.85 -23.52 17.87
C ALA A 90 -29.97 -24.94 17.28
N ARG A 91 -29.07 -25.30 16.35
CA ARG A 91 -29.00 -26.69 15.84
C ARG A 91 -28.52 -27.70 16.88
N LEU A 92 -27.77 -27.27 17.89
CA LEU A 92 -27.34 -28.11 19.02
C LEU A 92 -28.49 -28.35 20.02
N GLU A 93 -29.48 -27.46 20.08
CA GLU A 93 -30.71 -27.62 20.88
C GLU A 93 -31.76 -28.50 20.18
N GLU A 94 -31.84 -28.45 18.84
CA GLU A 94 -32.82 -29.26 18.07
C GLU A 94 -32.32 -30.66 17.69
N ILE A 95 -31.01 -30.93 17.71
CA ILE A 95 -30.51 -32.30 17.48
C ILE A 95 -30.61 -33.04 18.82
N PRO A 96 -31.51 -34.04 18.95
CA PRO A 96 -31.48 -34.92 20.11
C PRO A 96 -30.10 -35.55 20.17
N ARG A 97 -29.43 -35.36 21.31
CA ARG A 97 -28.13 -35.95 21.65
C ARG A 97 -28.20 -37.46 21.37
N ILE A 98 -27.68 -37.92 20.23
CA ILE A 98 -27.54 -39.35 19.95
C ILE A 98 -26.48 -39.88 20.93
N PRO A 99 -26.84 -40.75 21.89
CA PRO A 99 -25.96 -41.14 23.00
C PRO A 99 -24.88 -42.18 22.65
N ASP A 100 -24.52 -42.37 21.38
CA ASP A 100 -23.74 -43.54 20.91
C ASP A 100 -22.39 -43.23 20.26
N ARG A 101 -21.79 -42.06 20.52
CA ARG A 101 -20.38 -41.86 20.19
C ARG A 101 -19.54 -41.98 21.45
N GLU A 102 -19.16 -43.22 21.75
CA GLU A 102 -18.08 -43.48 22.70
C GLU A 102 -16.83 -42.70 22.28
N PRO A 103 -16.14 -42.03 23.22
CA PRO A 103 -14.86 -41.43 22.94
C PRO A 103 -13.83 -42.55 22.74
N GLU A 104 -13.52 -42.85 21.49
CA GLU A 104 -12.30 -43.58 21.15
C GLU A 104 -11.09 -42.69 21.51
N GLU A 105 -10.50 -42.99 22.66
CA GLU A 105 -9.15 -42.62 23.08
C GLU A 105 -8.39 -43.92 23.44
N PRO A 106 -7.05 -43.93 23.51
CA PRO A 106 -6.11 -44.01 22.41
C PRO A 106 -5.22 -45.28 22.54
N SER A 107 -4.53 -45.71 21.48
CA SER A 107 -3.47 -46.73 21.58
C SER A 107 -2.32 -46.42 20.65
#